data_AF-A0A6H0T4C2-F1
#
_entry.id   AF-A0A6H0T4C2-F1
#
_cell.length_a   1.000
_cell.length_b   1.000
_cell.length_c   1.000
_cell.angle_alpha   90.00
_cell.angle_beta   90.00
_cell.angle_gamma   90.00
#
_symmetry.space_group_name_H-M   'P 1'
#
loop_
_entity.id
_entity.type
_entity.pdbx_description
1 polymer ?
#
loop_
_entity_poly.entity_id
_entity_poly.type
_entity_poly.pdbx_seq_one_letter_code
_entity_poly.pdbx_strand_id
1 'polypeptide(L)'
;MLDFFEKNHDHYIQSLKSGVWLPIPEIVSGGYKVSLIDESKVADLNHLFKYDSFNLEISDNAVWICDIGKLLSFDKTLFQDRDEIFYYDLDKIKVTSGLRVPMPNGKYLVSILGSLENQQPCFSFVFKPVSEFDGFKDPREDEKYSFQFDEIK
;
A
#
# COMPACT_ATOMS: atom_id res chain seq x y z
N MET A 1 12.96 8.06 7.32
CA MET A 1 12.90 6.58 7.33
C MET A 1 13.29 6.02 5.97
N LEU A 2 12.81 6.63 4.87
CA LEU A 2 13.20 6.25 3.51
C LEU A 2 14.71 6.37 3.23
N ASP A 3 15.34 7.52 3.54
CA ASP A 3 16.79 7.71 3.39
C ASP A 3 17.62 6.62 4.08
N PHE A 4 17.12 6.08 5.19
CA PHE A 4 17.78 5.01 5.92
C PHE A 4 17.76 3.71 5.12
N PHE A 5 16.61 3.33 4.56
CA PHE A 5 16.49 2.14 3.72
C PHE A 5 17.22 2.27 2.39
N GLU A 6 17.24 3.46 1.80
CA GLU A 6 18.02 3.73 0.58
C GLU A 6 19.53 3.58 0.81
N LYS A 7 20.03 4.02 1.97
CA LYS A 7 21.45 3.89 2.34
C LYS A 7 21.82 2.53 2.90
N ASN A 8 20.84 1.71 3.33
CA ASN A 8 21.05 0.43 3.99
C ASN A 8 20.14 -0.65 3.37
N HIS A 9 20.52 -1.13 2.19
CA HIS A 9 19.72 -2.09 1.42
C HIS A 9 19.41 -3.39 2.18
N ASP A 10 20.33 -3.91 2.99
CA ASP A 10 20.06 -5.10 3.80
C ASP A 10 18.92 -4.86 4.80
N HIS A 11 18.86 -3.68 5.41
CA HIS A 11 17.76 -3.33 6.32
C HIS A 11 16.44 -3.13 5.58
N TYR A 12 16.49 -2.62 4.35
CA TYR A 12 15.33 -2.59 3.47
C TYR A 12 14.81 -4.00 3.20
N ILE A 13 15.67 -4.93 2.77
CA ILE A 13 15.27 -6.31 2.49
C ILE A 13 14.74 -7.02 3.74
N GLN A 14 15.37 -6.81 4.90
CA GLN A 14 14.87 -7.36 6.16
C GLN A 14 13.48 -6.80 6.52
N SER A 15 13.23 -5.51 6.28
CA SER A 15 11.93 -4.89 6.56
C SER A 15 10.80 -5.48 5.70
N LEU A 16 11.10 -5.87 4.45
CA LEU A 16 10.16 -6.58 3.57
C LEU A 16 9.90 -8.01 4.07
N LYS A 17 10.96 -8.74 4.45
CA LYS A 17 10.84 -10.10 5.00
C LYS A 17 10.00 -10.15 6.26
N SER A 18 10.19 -9.20 7.17
CA SER A 18 9.42 -9.10 8.41
C SER A 18 8.04 -8.44 8.22
N GLY A 19 7.69 -7.96 7.02
CA GLY A 19 6.41 -7.32 6.75
C GLY A 19 6.19 -6.02 7.53
N VAL A 20 7.24 -5.24 7.82
CA VAL A 20 7.13 -3.99 8.60
C VAL A 20 6.35 -2.93 7.85
N TRP A 21 6.43 -2.96 6.52
CA TRP A 21 5.78 -2.02 5.62
C TRP A 21 5.75 -2.60 4.20
N LEU A 22 4.91 -2.01 3.34
CA LEU A 22 4.75 -2.40 1.95
C LEU A 22 4.98 -1.21 1.01
N PRO A 23 6.21 -1.00 0.50
CA PRO A 23 6.56 0.19 -0.26
C PRO A 23 6.17 0.05 -1.74
N ILE A 24 4.99 0.53 -2.11
CA ILE A 24 4.55 0.53 -3.51
C ILE A 24 5.24 1.68 -4.25
N PRO A 25 5.78 1.46 -5.46
CA PRO A 25 6.32 2.51 -6.32
C PRO A 25 5.35 3.67 -6.55
N GLU A 26 5.88 4.80 -7.01
CA GLU A 26 5.06 5.97 -7.34
C GLU A 26 4.01 5.63 -8.40
N ILE A 27 2.78 6.00 -8.11
CA ILE A 27 1.62 5.84 -8.99
C ILE A 27 1.43 7.18 -9.70
N VAL A 28 1.58 7.20 -11.02
CA VAL A 28 1.39 8.41 -11.82
C VAL A 28 -0.10 8.54 -12.12
N SER A 29 -0.83 9.25 -11.25
CA SER A 29 -2.26 9.44 -11.40
C SER A 29 -2.71 10.80 -10.87
N GLY A 30 -3.63 11.45 -11.57
CA GLY A 30 -4.31 12.66 -11.08
C GLY A 30 -5.26 12.39 -9.89
N GLY A 31 -5.49 11.12 -9.56
CA GLY A 31 -6.27 10.67 -8.42
C GLY A 31 -6.73 9.23 -8.58
N TYR A 32 -6.65 8.44 -7.52
CA TYR A 32 -7.11 7.06 -7.48
C TYR A 32 -7.91 6.79 -6.22
N LYS A 33 -8.75 5.75 -6.27
CA LYS A 33 -9.42 5.20 -5.09
C LYS A 33 -8.54 4.13 -4.45
N VAL A 34 -8.64 4.04 -3.14
CA VAL A 34 -8.09 2.93 -2.35
C VAL A 34 -9.26 2.19 -1.72
N SER A 35 -9.25 0.86 -1.85
CA SER A 35 -10.25 0.00 -1.22
C SER A 35 -9.59 -1.21 -0.58
N LEU A 36 -10.22 -1.72 0.47
CA LEU A 36 -9.89 -3.01 1.07
C LEU A 36 -11.06 -3.95 0.78
N ILE A 37 -10.77 -5.09 0.17
CA ILE A 37 -11.80 -6.02 -0.27
C ILE A 37 -11.51 -7.44 0.18
N ASP A 38 -12.57 -8.22 0.32
CA ASP A 38 -12.46 -9.66 0.55
C ASP A 38 -11.99 -10.37 -0.72
N GLU A 39 -11.27 -11.48 -0.56
CA GLU A 39 -10.80 -12.32 -1.67
C GLU A 39 -11.96 -12.80 -2.56
N SER A 40 -13.16 -12.99 -2.00
CA SER A 40 -14.36 -13.38 -2.74
C SER A 40 -14.81 -12.35 -3.78
N LYS A 41 -14.49 -11.06 -3.59
CA LYS A 41 -14.87 -9.97 -4.50
C LYS A 41 -13.88 -9.76 -5.64
N VAL A 42 -12.73 -10.42 -5.60
CA VAL A 42 -11.67 -10.27 -6.61
C VAL A 42 -12.15 -10.70 -7.99
N ALA A 43 -12.92 -11.79 -8.07
CA ALA A 43 -13.44 -12.30 -9.34
C ALA A 43 -14.44 -11.36 -10.02
N ASP A 44 -15.11 -10.52 -9.23
CA ASP A 44 -16.10 -9.55 -9.72
C ASP A 44 -15.44 -8.26 -10.25
N LEU A 45 -14.16 -8.06 -9.95
CA LEU A 45 -13.39 -6.92 -10.42
C LEU A 45 -12.76 -7.20 -11.78
N ASN A 46 -13.07 -6.34 -12.75
CA ASN A 46 -12.31 -6.25 -14.00
C ASN A 46 -10.95 -5.58 -13.72
N HIS A 47 -10.04 -6.35 -13.12
CA HIS A 47 -8.72 -5.89 -12.76
C HIS A 47 -7.80 -5.90 -13.99
N LEU A 48 -7.03 -4.83 -14.07
CA LEU A 48 -6.02 -4.56 -15.08
C LEU A 48 -4.72 -5.29 -14.76
N PHE A 49 -4.33 -5.29 -13.48
CA PHE A 49 -3.23 -6.08 -12.97
C PHE A 49 -3.56 -6.60 -11.58
N LYS A 50 -2.88 -7.68 -11.19
CA LYS A 50 -2.95 -8.26 -9.86
C LYS A 50 -1.57 -8.81 -9.49
N TYR A 51 -1.06 -8.36 -8.35
CA TYR A 51 0.19 -8.85 -7.77
C TYR A 51 -0.07 -9.35 -6.36
N ASP A 52 0.42 -10.55 -6.08
CA ASP A 52 0.07 -11.30 -4.88
C ASP A 52 1.27 -11.55 -3.97
N SER A 53 0.98 -11.86 -2.71
CA SER A 53 1.93 -12.42 -1.73
C SER A 53 3.02 -11.46 -1.27
N PHE A 54 2.66 -10.20 -1.02
CA PHE A 54 3.53 -9.28 -0.30
C PHE A 54 3.34 -9.41 1.21
N ASN A 55 4.42 -9.36 1.99
CA ASN A 55 4.32 -9.53 3.44
C ASN A 55 3.91 -8.24 4.13
N LEU A 56 2.98 -8.33 5.08
CA LEU A 56 2.65 -7.24 6.00
C LEU A 56 2.22 -7.78 7.36
N GLU A 57 2.84 -7.30 8.42
CA GLU A 57 2.50 -7.63 9.81
C GLU A 57 1.82 -6.43 10.47
N ILE A 58 0.63 -6.67 11.02
CA ILE A 58 -0.17 -5.68 11.71
C ILE A 58 -0.04 -5.91 13.21
N SER A 59 0.37 -4.87 13.93
CA SER A 59 0.63 -4.90 15.37
C SER A 59 -0.17 -3.87 16.18
N ASP A 60 -0.83 -2.91 15.53
CA ASP A 60 -1.59 -1.81 16.17
C ASP A 60 -3.11 -1.83 15.86
N ASN A 61 -3.67 -3.02 15.63
CA ASN A 61 -5.07 -3.25 15.25
C ASN A 61 -5.57 -2.35 14.11
N ALA A 62 -4.66 -1.87 13.28
CA ALA A 62 -4.93 -1.05 12.11
C ALA A 62 -3.73 -1.06 11.17
N VAL A 63 -4.03 -0.81 9.90
CA VAL A 63 -3.04 -0.53 8.86
C VAL A 63 -3.17 0.93 8.43
N TRP A 64 -2.03 1.56 8.18
CA TRP A 64 -1.98 2.86 7.53
C TRP A 64 -1.65 2.70 6.05
N ILE A 65 -2.50 3.24 5.19
CA ILE A 65 -2.22 3.38 3.75
C ILE A 65 -1.99 4.86 3.51
N CYS A 66 -0.77 5.22 3.13
CA CYS A 66 -0.37 6.62 3.04
C CYS A 66 0.63 6.86 1.91
N ASP A 67 0.72 8.13 1.52
CA ASP A 67 1.78 8.62 0.65
C ASP A 67 3.15 8.30 1.26
N ILE A 68 4.01 7.66 0.47
CA ILE A 68 5.36 7.28 0.87
C ILE A 68 6.17 8.49 1.37
N GLY A 69 5.90 9.70 0.87
CA GLY A 69 6.52 10.95 1.31
C GLY A 69 6.37 11.23 2.80
N LYS A 70 5.35 10.69 3.48
CA LYS A 70 5.21 10.78 4.95
C LYS A 70 6.31 10.03 5.72
N LEU A 71 7.03 9.13 5.05
CA LEU A 71 8.18 8.40 5.61
C LEU A 71 9.52 9.11 5.36
N LEU A 72 9.57 10.17 4.55
CA LEU A 72 10.77 11.02 4.39
C LEU A 72 11.05 11.74 5.72
N SER A 73 10.08 12.52 6.18
CA SER A 73 10.07 13.24 7.46
C SER A 73 9.13 12.57 8.46
N PHE A 74 9.40 11.29 8.78
CA PHE A 74 8.54 10.52 9.67
C PHE A 74 8.33 11.21 11.02
N ASP A 75 7.09 11.63 11.27
CA ASP A 75 6.63 12.20 12.52
C ASP A 75 5.52 11.31 13.08
N LYS A 76 5.83 10.57 14.14
CA LYS A 76 4.89 9.65 14.80
C LYS A 76 3.60 10.35 15.25
N THR A 77 3.64 11.64 15.57
CA THR A 77 2.48 12.37 16.10
C THR A 77 1.39 12.56 15.04
N LEU A 78 1.75 12.49 13.75
CA LEU A 78 0.78 12.52 12.64
C LEU A 78 -0.11 11.28 12.58
N PHE A 79 0.37 10.16 13.14
CA PHE A 79 -0.27 8.84 13.09
C PHE A 79 -0.96 8.46 14.41
N GLN A 80 -1.03 9.38 15.37
CA GLN A 80 -1.66 9.17 16.67
C GLN A 80 -3.05 9.82 16.72
N ASP A 81 -4.00 9.14 17.36
CA ASP A 81 -5.36 9.64 17.66
C ASP A 81 -6.13 10.19 16.44
N ARG A 82 -5.86 9.62 15.26
CA ARG A 82 -6.44 10.05 13.98
C ARG A 82 -6.72 8.86 13.07
N ASP A 83 -7.77 8.99 12.26
CA ASP A 83 -8.12 8.01 11.23
C ASP A 83 -7.70 8.45 9.82
N GLU A 84 -7.28 9.70 9.66
CA GLU A 84 -6.95 10.28 8.36
C GLU A 84 -5.87 11.37 8.50
N ILE A 85 -4.99 11.45 7.50
CA ILE A 85 -4.03 12.54 7.28
C ILE A 85 -4.39 13.18 5.95
N PHE A 86 -4.75 14.47 5.95
CA PHE A 86 -5.13 15.20 4.74
C PHE A 86 -4.48 16.58 4.69
N TYR A 87 -4.50 17.17 3.50
CA TYR A 87 -4.17 18.58 3.28
C TYR A 87 -5.17 19.20 2.30
N TYR A 88 -5.14 20.52 2.16
CA TYR A 88 -5.88 21.22 1.11
C TYR A 88 -4.92 21.65 0.02
N ASP A 89 -5.27 21.37 -1.24
CA ASP A 89 -4.51 21.87 -2.38
C ASP A 89 -4.74 23.39 -2.61
N LEU A 90 -4.18 23.92 -3.70
CA LEU A 90 -4.28 25.34 -4.05
C LEU A 90 -5.74 25.77 -4.33
N ASP A 91 -6.59 24.83 -4.75
CA ASP A 91 -8.00 25.05 -5.04
C ASP A 91 -8.90 24.78 -3.81
N LYS A 92 -8.30 24.55 -2.64
CA LYS A 92 -8.98 24.21 -1.38
C LYS A 92 -9.76 22.89 -1.44
N ILE A 93 -9.35 21.98 -2.31
CA ILE A 93 -9.87 20.62 -2.36
C ILE A 93 -9.12 19.80 -1.31
N LYS A 94 -9.88 19.05 -0.50
CA LYS A 94 -9.31 18.16 0.51
C LYS A 94 -8.68 16.96 -0.19
N VAL A 95 -7.37 16.77 0.00
CA VAL A 95 -6.61 15.63 -0.51
C VAL A 95 -6.21 14.74 0.67
N THR A 96 -6.70 13.50 0.65
CA THR A 96 -6.33 12.48 1.64
C THR A 96 -4.95 11.91 1.28
N SER A 97 -3.99 12.05 2.20
CA SER A 97 -2.61 11.58 2.05
C SER A 97 -2.26 10.39 2.96
N GLY A 98 -3.20 9.99 3.82
CA GLY A 98 -3.07 8.83 4.70
C GLY A 98 -4.42 8.45 5.27
N LEU A 99 -4.72 7.16 5.30
CA LEU A 99 -5.92 6.58 5.87
C LEU A 99 -5.55 5.46 6.83
N ARG A 100 -6.12 5.49 8.03
CA ARG A 100 -6.05 4.40 9.00
C ARG A 100 -7.25 3.49 8.78
N VAL A 101 -7.00 2.20 8.62
CA VAL A 101 -8.05 1.21 8.45
C VAL A 101 -7.97 0.20 9.58
N PRO A 102 -9.01 0.06 10.42
CA PRO A 102 -9.05 -0.96 11.47
C PRO A 102 -8.86 -2.36 10.88
N MET A 103 -7.93 -3.11 11.44
CA MET A 103 -7.61 -4.45 10.97
C MET A 103 -6.98 -5.26 12.11
N PRO A 104 -7.38 -6.53 12.33
CA PRO A 104 -6.82 -7.32 13.42
C PRO A 104 -5.30 -7.45 13.33
N ASN A 105 -4.67 -7.61 14.50
CA ASN A 105 -3.26 -7.97 14.55
C ASN A 105 -3.01 -9.34 13.92
N GLY A 106 -1.89 -9.47 13.22
CA GLY A 106 -1.50 -10.71 12.57
C GLY A 106 -0.58 -10.49 11.37
N LYS A 107 -0.17 -11.59 10.76
CA LYS A 107 0.61 -11.59 9.52
C LYS A 107 -0.31 -11.82 8.34
N TYR A 108 -0.09 -11.04 7.29
CA TYR A 108 -0.91 -11.04 6.09
C TYR A 108 -0.04 -11.13 4.85
N LEU A 109 -0.45 -11.99 3.91
CA LEU A 109 -0.05 -11.87 2.52
C LEU A 109 -1.03 -10.90 1.84
N VAL A 110 -0.51 -9.78 1.41
CA VAL A 110 -1.26 -8.71 0.75
C VAL A 110 -1.20 -8.92 -0.76
N SER A 111 -2.37 -8.87 -1.39
CA SER A 111 -2.51 -8.74 -2.83
C SER A 111 -2.94 -7.33 -3.18
N ILE A 112 -2.37 -6.80 -4.25
CA ILE A 112 -2.67 -5.47 -4.78
C ILE A 112 -3.25 -5.64 -6.17
N LEU A 113 -4.42 -5.06 -6.41
CA LEU A 113 -5.10 -5.09 -7.68
C LEU A 113 -5.31 -3.67 -8.18
N GLY A 114 -5.03 -3.44 -9.47
CA GLY A 114 -5.45 -2.23 -10.16
C GLY A 114 -6.70 -2.51 -10.98
N SER A 115 -7.71 -1.66 -10.89
CA SER A 115 -8.94 -1.75 -11.70
C SER A 115 -9.44 -0.36 -12.10
N LEU A 116 -10.40 -0.32 -13.03
CA LEU A 116 -11.11 0.91 -13.40
C LEU A 116 -12.55 0.84 -12.91
N GLU A 117 -12.91 1.69 -11.95
CA GLU A 117 -14.27 1.88 -11.49
C GLU A 117 -14.84 3.15 -12.11
N ASN A 118 -15.80 3.03 -13.04
CA ASN A 118 -16.37 4.18 -13.75
C ASN A 118 -15.29 5.09 -14.38
N GLN A 119 -14.28 4.48 -15.01
CA GLN A 119 -13.10 5.15 -15.60
C GLN A 119 -12.15 5.82 -14.60
N GLN A 120 -12.35 5.60 -13.30
CA GLN A 120 -11.43 6.05 -12.27
C GLN A 120 -10.49 4.92 -11.84
N PRO A 121 -9.16 5.14 -11.79
CA PRO A 121 -8.20 4.20 -11.22
C PRO A 121 -8.53 3.83 -9.78
N CYS A 122 -8.53 2.53 -9.48
CA CYS A 122 -8.78 1.98 -8.15
C CYS A 122 -7.70 0.96 -7.79
N PHE A 123 -7.10 1.13 -6.62
CA PHE A 123 -6.25 0.13 -5.99
C PHE A 123 -7.03 -0.60 -4.92
N SER A 124 -7.17 -1.90 -5.10
CA SER A 124 -7.79 -2.78 -4.11
C SER A 124 -6.74 -3.62 -3.41
N PHE A 125 -6.83 -3.70 -2.09
CA PHE A 125 -5.96 -4.50 -1.25
C PHE A 125 -6.73 -5.68 -0.66
N VAL A 126 -6.18 -6.88 -0.80
CA VAL A 126 -6.72 -8.11 -0.21
C VAL A 126 -5.73 -8.62 0.81
N PHE A 127 -6.19 -8.87 2.03
CA PHE A 127 -5.36 -9.29 3.15
C PHE A 127 -5.65 -10.74 3.50
N LYS A 128 -4.73 -11.64 3.15
CA LYS A 128 -4.86 -13.07 3.46
C LYS A 128 -4.06 -13.41 4.72
N PRO A 129 -4.70 -13.82 5.82
CA PRO A 129 -3.98 -14.13 7.06
C PRO A 129 -3.10 -15.37 6.89
N VAL A 130 -1.92 -15.34 7.51
CA VAL A 130 -0.96 -16.45 7.55
C VAL A 130 -0.34 -16.58 8.95
N SER A 131 0.15 -17.77 9.30
CA SER A 131 0.86 -17.98 10.57
C SER A 131 2.29 -17.45 10.53
N GLU A 132 2.93 -17.53 9.37
CA GLU A 132 4.31 -17.10 9.15
C GLU A 132 4.51 -16.67 7.70
N PHE A 133 5.57 -15.90 7.45
CA PHE A 133 5.99 -15.54 6.11
C PHE A 133 6.97 -16.59 5.58
N ASP A 134 6.75 -17.02 4.35
CA ASP A 134 7.69 -17.84 3.58
C ASP A 134 8.22 -17.02 2.41
N GLY A 135 9.49 -16.63 2.50
CA GLY A 135 10.12 -15.71 1.55
C GLY A 135 9.59 -14.28 1.64
N PHE A 136 9.87 -13.50 0.60
CA PHE A 136 9.41 -12.11 0.45
C PHE A 136 9.38 -11.74 -1.03
N LYS A 137 8.60 -10.70 -1.37
CA LYS A 137 8.58 -10.05 -2.68
C LYS A 137 8.84 -8.57 -2.49
N ASP A 138 9.57 -7.98 -3.42
CA ASP A 138 9.85 -6.55 -3.42
C ASP A 138 8.97 -5.85 -4.46
N PRO A 139 7.91 -5.13 -4.05
CA PRO A 139 7.03 -4.41 -4.98
C PRO A 139 7.76 -3.34 -5.80
N ARG A 140 9.02 -2.99 -5.47
CA ARG A 140 9.83 -2.02 -6.22
C ARG A 140 10.68 -2.64 -7.33
N GLU A 141 10.62 -3.95 -7.54
CA GLU A 141 11.21 -4.61 -8.71
C GLU A 141 10.40 -4.27 -9.98
N ASP A 142 10.75 -3.15 -10.62
CA ASP A 142 10.10 -2.60 -11.82
C ASP A 142 10.07 -3.56 -13.02
N GLU A 143 11.06 -4.44 -13.15
CA GLU A 143 11.07 -5.53 -14.13
C GLU A 143 9.94 -6.55 -13.91
N LYS A 144 9.36 -6.62 -12.70
CA LYS A 144 8.32 -7.59 -12.31
C LYS A 144 6.96 -6.95 -12.06
N TYR A 145 6.93 -5.70 -11.57
CA TYR A 145 5.73 -5.04 -11.10
C TYR A 145 5.58 -3.64 -11.72
N SER A 146 4.47 -3.40 -12.43
CA SER A 146 4.06 -2.05 -12.84
C SER A 146 2.69 -1.73 -12.24
N PHE A 147 2.63 -0.66 -11.45
CA PHE A 147 1.41 -0.17 -10.80
C PHE A 147 0.75 0.97 -11.60
N GLN A 148 1.04 1.07 -12.90
CA GLN A 148 0.47 2.09 -13.78
C GLN A 148 -0.76 1.55 -14.53
N PHE A 149 -1.76 2.41 -14.73
CA PHE A 149 -3.00 2.05 -15.45
C PHE A 149 -2.85 2.21 -16.97
N ASP A 150 -1.84 2.95 -17.43
CA ASP A 150 -1.65 3.34 -18.83
C ASP A 150 -0.68 2.42 -19.59
N GLU A 151 0.04 1.55 -18.89
CA GLU A 151 1.11 0.71 -19.48
C GLU A 151 0.65 -0.69 -19.91
N ILE A 152 -0.64 -0.99 -19.78
CA ILE A 152 -1.16 -2.34 -20.08
C ILE A 152 -1.49 -2.42 -21.55
N LYS A 153 -0.50 -2.86 -22.33
CA LYS A 153 -0.65 -3.23 -23.74
C LYS A 153 -1.49 -4.49 -23.93
#